data_AF-Q0VSD4-F1
#
_entry.id   AF-Q0VSD4-F1
#
_cell.length_a   1.000
_cell.length_b   1.000
_cell.length_c   1.000
_cell.angle_alpha   90.00
_cell.angle_beta   90.00
_cell.angle_gamma   90.00
#
_symmetry.space_group_name_H-M   'P 1'
#
loop_
_entity.id
_entity.type
_entity.pdbx_description
1 polymer ?
#
loop_
_entity_poly.entity_id
_entity_poly.type
_entity_poly.pdbx_seq_one_letter_code
_entity_poly.pdbx_strand_id
1 'polypeptide(L)'
;MGCRMTTNMIIWKRQQGAALVVALLILVVVSLLGVSAMKSSVFSAKVATGTQADAMTFEAAETTLAEAYKELNNMSGADLYTKLAGGELLIRCVTEEDTTKEGACSQGDALDSRGLIVAQSFSKLNGYDPVPGSQISTTGGGAIFVDYKIAMLGESEMSSFNLDNHHLQEALKRGIKPGSEIE
;
A
#
# COMPACT_ATOMS: atom_id res chain seq x y z
N MET A 1 98.73 3.82 -1.47
CA MET A 1 98.61 3.18 -2.80
C MET A 1 97.54 2.09 -2.70
N GLY A 2 96.43 2.21 -3.43
CA GLY A 2 95.46 1.13 -3.75
C GLY A 2 94.46 0.71 -2.66
N CYS A 3 93.16 1.00 -2.81
CA CYS A 3 92.10 0.16 -3.45
C CYS A 3 91.64 -1.00 -2.51
N ARG A 4 90.36 -1.31 -2.25
CA ARG A 4 89.15 -1.22 -3.07
C ARG A 4 87.91 -1.60 -2.23
N MET A 5 86.73 -1.11 -2.65
CA MET A 5 85.36 -1.42 -2.20
C MET A 5 85.07 -2.89 -1.85
N THR A 6 84.16 -3.12 -0.89
CA THR A 6 83.23 -4.27 -0.93
C THR A 6 81.80 -3.82 -0.66
N THR A 7 81.05 -3.76 -1.76
CA THR A 7 79.59 -3.62 -1.86
C THR A 7 78.95 -4.90 -1.32
N ASN A 8 78.09 -4.81 -0.31
CA ASN A 8 77.29 -5.95 0.15
C ASN A 8 75.95 -5.94 -0.59
N MET A 9 75.96 -6.52 -1.78
CA MET A 9 74.76 -6.90 -2.52
C MET A 9 74.75 -8.43 -2.56
N ILE A 10 73.63 -9.03 -2.12
CA ILE A 10 72.94 -10.21 -2.68
C ILE A 10 72.24 -10.96 -1.54
N ILE A 11 70.90 -10.98 -1.58
CA ILE A 11 70.17 -12.25 -1.47
C ILE A 11 69.20 -12.29 -2.66
N TRP A 12 69.54 -13.13 -3.64
CA TRP A 12 68.75 -13.38 -4.84
C TRP A 12 67.71 -14.47 -4.60
N LYS A 13 66.46 -14.08 -4.86
CA LYS A 13 65.36 -14.82 -5.52
C LYS A 13 65.51 -16.35 -5.63
N ARG A 14 64.76 -17.10 -4.80
CA ARG A 14 64.46 -18.53 -5.08
C ARG A 14 63.01 -18.96 -4.77
N GLN A 15 62.08 -18.01 -4.63
CA GLN A 15 60.66 -18.26 -4.33
C GLN A 15 59.72 -17.52 -5.31
N GLN A 16 60.10 -17.37 -6.59
CA GLN A 16 59.31 -16.57 -7.55
C GLN A 16 58.01 -17.24 -8.03
N GLY A 17 57.85 -18.56 -7.86
CA GLY A 17 56.61 -19.26 -8.20
C GLY A 17 55.60 -19.33 -7.05
N ALA A 18 56.06 -19.67 -5.84
CA ALA A 18 55.18 -19.88 -4.68
C ALA A 18 54.46 -18.60 -4.24
N ALA A 19 55.12 -17.44 -4.30
CA ALA A 19 54.51 -16.17 -3.94
C ALA A 19 53.33 -15.80 -4.84
N LEU A 20 53.39 -16.13 -6.14
CA LEU A 20 52.32 -15.87 -7.10
C LEU A 20 51.11 -16.79 -6.84
N VAL A 21 51.36 -18.05 -6.51
CA VAL A 21 50.30 -19.01 -6.13
C VAL A 21 49.60 -18.57 -4.85
N VAL A 22 50.35 -18.16 -3.82
CA VAL A 22 49.78 -17.68 -2.55
C VAL A 22 48.98 -16.39 -2.76
N ALA A 23 49.49 -15.45 -3.55
CA ALA A 23 48.74 -14.23 -3.89
C ALA A 23 47.43 -14.55 -4.61
N LEU A 24 47.46 -15.51 -5.54
CA LEU A 24 46.26 -15.94 -6.27
C LEU A 24 45.26 -16.64 -5.34
N LEU A 25 45.71 -17.49 -4.41
CA LEU A 25 44.86 -18.11 -3.39
C LEU A 25 44.21 -17.06 -2.47
N ILE A 26 44.97 -16.06 -2.01
CA ILE A 26 44.43 -14.97 -1.19
C ILE A 26 43.39 -14.17 -1.98
N LEU A 27 43.68 -13.82 -3.24
CA LEU A 27 42.72 -13.12 -4.10
C LEU A 27 41.43 -13.93 -4.26
N VAL A 28 41.52 -15.24 -4.50
CA VAL A 28 40.34 -16.11 -4.60
C VAL A 28 39.53 -16.10 -3.31
N VAL A 29 40.18 -16.23 -2.14
CA VAL A 29 39.48 -16.20 -0.84
C VAL A 29 38.79 -14.86 -0.62
N VAL A 30 39.49 -13.74 -0.86
CA VAL A 30 38.90 -12.39 -0.72
C VAL A 30 37.75 -12.18 -1.71
N SER A 31 37.87 -12.67 -2.94
CA SER A 31 36.78 -12.63 -3.92
C SER A 31 35.56 -13.44 -3.47
N LEU A 32 35.74 -14.63 -2.90
CA LEU A 32 34.64 -15.44 -2.38
C LEU A 32 33.93 -14.74 -1.20
N LEU A 33 34.69 -14.11 -0.30
CA LEU A 33 34.14 -13.31 0.78
C LEU A 33 33.37 -12.10 0.25
N GLY A 34 33.91 -11.41 -0.77
CA GLY A 34 33.26 -10.28 -1.42
C GLY A 34 31.94 -10.66 -2.10
N VAL A 35 31.91 -11.78 -2.84
CA VAL A 35 30.68 -12.28 -3.49
C VAL A 35 29.65 -12.70 -2.44
N SER A 36 30.08 -13.34 -1.35
CA SER A 36 29.19 -13.74 -0.26
C SER A 36 28.52 -12.54 0.41
N ALA A 37 29.28 -11.47 0.66
CA ALA A 37 28.76 -10.21 1.16
C ALA A 37 27.78 -9.56 0.17
N MET A 38 28.13 -9.51 -1.13
CA MET A 38 27.26 -8.93 -2.16
C MET A 38 25.93 -9.69 -2.30
N LYS A 39 25.95 -11.02 -2.23
CA LYS A 39 24.74 -11.85 -2.25
C LYS A 39 23.81 -11.52 -1.09
N SER A 40 24.37 -11.34 0.12
CA SER A 40 23.61 -10.94 1.30
C SER A 40 22.98 -9.56 1.11
N SER A 41 23.74 -8.58 0.61
CA SER A 41 23.24 -7.24 0.33
C SER A 41 22.09 -7.22 -0.68
N VAL A 42 22.17 -8.02 -1.75
CA VAL A 42 21.10 -8.14 -2.75
C VAL A 42 19.85 -8.77 -2.14
N PHE A 43 20.00 -9.77 -1.27
CA PHE A 43 18.87 -10.37 -0.57
C PHE A 43 18.17 -9.35 0.33
N SER A 44 18.92 -8.63 1.17
CA SER A 44 18.37 -7.58 2.02
C SER A 44 17.68 -6.48 1.21
N ALA A 45 18.23 -6.09 0.05
CA ALA A 45 17.59 -5.14 -0.85
C ALA A 45 16.25 -5.65 -1.39
N LYS A 46 16.18 -6.93 -1.80
CA LYS A 46 14.92 -7.53 -2.27
C LYS A 46 13.85 -7.56 -1.19
N VAL A 47 14.23 -7.92 0.03
CA VAL A 47 13.31 -7.90 1.19
C VAL A 47 12.81 -6.48 1.44
N ALA A 48 13.71 -5.50 1.48
CA ALA A 48 13.36 -4.10 1.67
C ALA A 48 12.40 -3.58 0.58
N THR A 49 12.63 -3.93 -0.69
CA THR A 49 11.71 -3.55 -1.78
C THR A 49 10.35 -4.24 -1.66
N GLY A 50 10.30 -5.49 -1.20
CA GLY A 50 9.05 -6.20 -0.97
C GLY A 50 8.24 -5.55 0.14
N THR A 51 8.87 -5.24 1.28
CA THR A 51 8.20 -4.53 2.39
C THR A 51 7.75 -3.12 2.00
N GLN A 52 8.51 -2.44 1.13
CA GLN A 52 8.12 -1.14 0.61
C GLN A 52 6.91 -1.25 -0.32
N ALA A 53 6.87 -2.25 -1.20
CA ALA A 53 5.74 -2.50 -2.08
C ALA A 53 4.46 -2.82 -1.29
N ASP A 54 4.57 -3.64 -0.25
CA ASP A 54 3.47 -3.98 0.66
C ASP A 54 2.93 -2.76 1.41
N ALA A 55 3.82 -1.91 1.93
CA ALA A 55 3.43 -0.65 2.56
C ALA A 55 2.74 0.31 1.58
N MET A 56 3.21 0.40 0.33
CA MET A 56 2.54 1.21 -0.70
C MET A 56 1.13 0.69 -1.02
N THR A 57 0.94 -0.62 -1.13
CA THR A 57 -0.41 -1.19 -1.32
C THR A 57 -1.31 -0.94 -0.10
N PHE A 58 -0.78 -1.09 1.11
CA PHE A 58 -1.53 -0.79 2.33
C PHE A 58 -2.02 0.67 2.36
N GLU A 59 -1.12 1.62 2.07
CA GLU A 59 -1.46 3.05 2.04
C GLU A 59 -2.47 3.37 0.92
N ALA A 60 -2.36 2.70 -0.23
CA ALA A 60 -3.31 2.84 -1.32
C ALA A 60 -4.72 2.38 -0.94
N ALA A 61 -4.85 1.23 -0.27
CA ALA A 61 -6.14 0.75 0.22
C ALA A 61 -6.75 1.74 1.22
N GLU A 62 -5.95 2.28 2.14
CA GLU A 62 -6.43 3.26 3.13
C GLU A 62 -6.81 4.60 2.49
N THR A 63 -6.10 5.01 1.44
CA THR A 63 -6.43 6.22 0.67
C THR A 63 -7.84 6.11 0.05
N THR A 64 -8.19 4.94 -0.47
CA THR A 64 -9.54 4.70 -1.03
C THR A 64 -10.64 4.79 0.03
N LEU A 65 -10.37 4.35 1.25
CA LEU A 65 -11.28 4.47 2.39
C LEU A 65 -11.39 5.92 2.87
N ALA A 66 -10.28 6.65 2.93
CA ALA A 66 -10.27 8.05 3.34
C ALA A 66 -11.11 8.93 2.38
N GLU A 67 -10.98 8.70 1.08
CA GLU A 67 -11.76 9.44 0.08
C GLU A 67 -13.24 8.99 0.08
N ALA A 68 -13.53 7.70 0.23
CA ALA A 68 -14.90 7.22 0.42
C ALA A 68 -15.55 7.85 1.67
N TYR A 69 -14.84 7.90 2.79
CA TYR A 69 -15.31 8.52 4.02
C TYR A 69 -15.60 10.02 3.84
N LYS A 70 -14.72 10.73 3.14
CA LYS A 70 -14.88 12.15 2.82
C LYS A 70 -16.11 12.38 1.93
N GLU A 71 -16.32 11.52 0.94
CA GLU A 71 -17.51 11.56 0.09
C GLU A 71 -18.79 11.34 0.90
N LEU A 72 -18.85 10.27 1.70
CA LEU A 72 -19.99 9.95 2.58
C LEU A 72 -20.25 11.06 3.60
N ASN A 73 -19.20 11.73 4.09
CA ASN A 73 -19.34 12.81 5.05
C ASN A 73 -19.94 14.08 4.41
N ASN A 74 -19.61 14.33 3.14
CA ASN A 74 -20.11 15.46 2.35
C ASN A 74 -21.53 15.24 1.81
N MET A 75 -22.00 13.99 1.74
CA MET A 75 -23.38 13.69 1.37
C MET A 75 -24.40 14.15 2.43
N SER A 76 -25.56 14.61 1.96
CA SER A 76 -26.69 14.85 2.86
C SER A 76 -27.27 13.52 3.35
N GLY A 77 -27.93 13.52 4.52
CA GLY A 77 -28.56 12.31 5.06
C GLY A 77 -29.66 11.73 4.16
N ALA A 78 -30.29 12.55 3.33
CA ALA A 78 -31.27 12.11 2.35
C ALA A 78 -30.60 11.45 1.13
N ASP A 79 -29.50 12.03 0.63
CA ASP A 79 -28.74 11.48 -0.50
C ASP A 79 -28.04 10.18 -0.14
N LEU A 80 -27.56 10.06 1.11
CA LEU A 80 -26.98 8.83 1.63
C LEU A 80 -27.99 7.67 1.56
N TYR A 81 -29.24 7.95 1.94
CA TYR A 81 -30.29 6.95 1.85
C TYR A 81 -30.59 6.61 0.39
N THR A 82 -30.79 7.59 -0.49
CA THR A 82 -31.12 7.29 -1.89
C THR A 82 -30.00 6.56 -2.62
N LYS A 83 -28.73 6.81 -2.29
CA LYS A 83 -27.56 6.17 -2.90
C LYS A 83 -27.25 4.78 -2.35
N LEU A 84 -27.63 4.46 -1.11
CA LEU A 84 -27.28 3.18 -0.47
C LEU A 84 -28.48 2.31 -0.03
N ALA A 85 -29.71 2.83 0.01
CA ALA A 85 -30.88 2.12 0.55
C ALA A 85 -31.31 0.92 -0.30
N GLY A 86 -31.01 0.90 -1.60
CA GLY A 86 -31.31 -0.23 -2.49
C GLY A 86 -30.45 -1.47 -2.26
N GLY A 87 -29.51 -1.44 -1.30
CA GLY A 87 -28.45 -2.45 -1.19
C GLY A 87 -27.40 -2.33 -2.30
N GLU A 88 -27.42 -1.20 -3.03
CA GLU A 88 -26.40 -0.87 -4.02
C GLU A 88 -25.04 -0.64 -3.35
N LEU A 89 -23.99 -1.11 -4.01
CA LEU A 89 -22.61 -0.86 -3.63
C LEU A 89 -22.18 0.46 -4.25
N LEU A 90 -21.78 1.41 -3.41
CA LEU A 90 -21.08 2.60 -3.87
C LEU A 90 -19.63 2.22 -4.15
N ILE A 91 -19.30 2.09 -5.44
CA ILE A 91 -17.96 1.73 -5.89
C ILE A 91 -17.24 2.99 -6.37
N ARG A 92 -16.03 3.20 -5.86
CA ARG A 92 -15.15 4.31 -6.26
C ARG A 92 -13.78 3.78 -6.63
N CYS A 93 -13.29 4.19 -7.79
CA CYS A 93 -11.91 3.99 -8.18
C CYS A 93 -11.11 5.24 -7.85
N VAL A 94 -9.91 5.07 -7.29
CA VAL A 94 -9.01 6.19 -6.99
C VAL A 94 -7.87 6.16 -8.01
N THR A 95 -7.75 7.24 -8.76
CA THR A 95 -6.70 7.44 -9.75
C THR A 95 -5.86 8.67 -9.40
N GLU A 96 -4.74 8.87 -10.09
CA GLU A 96 -3.92 10.07 -9.92
C GLU A 96 -4.67 11.38 -10.22
N GLU A 97 -5.61 11.36 -11.19
CA GLU A 97 -6.35 12.55 -11.63
C GLU A 97 -7.69 12.74 -10.89
N ASP A 98 -8.40 11.65 -10.60
CA ASP A 98 -9.71 11.64 -9.96
C ASP A 98 -9.74 10.62 -8.82
N THR A 99 -9.94 11.12 -7.59
CA THR A 99 -9.98 10.31 -6.36
C THR A 99 -11.35 9.73 -6.03
N THR A 100 -12.37 10.08 -6.83
CA THR A 100 -13.77 9.69 -6.59
C THR A 100 -14.44 9.17 -7.86
N LYS A 101 -13.65 8.64 -8.79
CA LYS A 101 -14.14 8.12 -10.07
C LYS A 101 -15.22 7.07 -9.81
N GLU A 102 -16.40 7.26 -10.39
CA GLU A 102 -17.52 6.34 -10.16
C GLU A 102 -17.29 4.98 -10.83
N GLY A 103 -17.53 3.89 -10.09
CA GLY A 103 -17.42 2.52 -10.59
C GLY A 103 -16.10 1.83 -10.24
N ALA A 104 -15.97 0.56 -10.66
CA ALA A 104 -14.75 -0.22 -10.45
C ALA A 104 -13.61 0.29 -11.35
N CYS A 105 -12.36 0.09 -10.89
CA CYS A 105 -11.20 0.47 -11.69
C CYS A 105 -11.13 -0.35 -12.98
N SER A 106 -10.85 0.34 -14.09
CA SER A 106 -10.66 -0.23 -15.42
C SER A 106 -9.17 -0.29 -15.79
N GLN A 107 -8.87 -0.92 -16.92
CA GLN A 107 -7.49 -1.00 -17.40
C GLN A 107 -6.92 0.40 -17.67
N GLY A 108 -5.80 0.72 -17.00
CA GLY A 108 -5.16 2.04 -17.06
C GLY A 108 -5.52 2.98 -15.91
N ASP A 109 -6.51 2.62 -15.08
CA ASP A 109 -6.78 3.34 -13.85
C ASP A 109 -5.77 2.94 -12.78
N ALA A 110 -4.87 3.87 -12.46
CA ALA A 110 -3.87 3.67 -11.43
C ALA A 110 -3.80 4.88 -10.51
N LEU A 111 -3.52 4.60 -9.25
CA LEU A 111 -3.30 5.59 -8.21
C LEU A 111 -1.94 6.28 -8.36
N ASP A 112 -0.95 5.58 -8.91
CA ASP A 112 0.41 6.08 -9.06
C ASP A 112 0.78 6.36 -10.52
N SER A 113 1.65 7.35 -10.72
CA SER A 113 2.13 7.79 -12.04
C SER A 113 2.88 6.71 -12.84
N ARG A 114 3.27 5.61 -12.19
CA ARG A 114 3.91 4.47 -12.85
C ARG A 114 2.90 3.44 -13.38
N GLY A 115 1.62 3.56 -13.05
CA GLY A 115 0.59 2.64 -13.50
C GLY A 115 0.66 1.26 -12.85
N LEU A 116 1.15 1.17 -11.60
CA LEU A 116 1.41 -0.10 -10.91
C LEU A 116 0.38 -0.43 -9.84
N ILE A 117 -0.22 0.57 -9.21
CA ILE A 117 -1.15 0.40 -8.10
C ILE A 117 -2.56 0.71 -8.57
N VAL A 118 -3.43 -0.28 -8.49
CA VAL A 118 -4.87 -0.11 -8.68
C VAL A 118 -5.52 -0.07 -7.31
N ALA A 119 -6.39 0.91 -7.06
CA ALA A 119 -6.99 1.12 -5.75
C ALA A 119 -8.46 1.51 -5.88
N GLN A 120 -9.35 0.80 -5.20
CA GLN A 120 -10.79 1.00 -5.26
C GLN A 120 -11.45 0.80 -3.89
N SER A 121 -12.58 1.45 -3.67
CA SER A 121 -13.38 1.26 -2.46
C SER A 121 -14.81 0.86 -2.78
N PHE A 122 -15.39 0.09 -1.87
CA PHE A 122 -16.77 -0.38 -1.89
C PHE A 122 -17.44 0.04 -0.60
N SER A 123 -18.51 0.84 -0.68
CA SER A 123 -19.30 1.21 0.49
C SER A 123 -20.71 0.64 0.38
N LYS A 124 -21.20 0.05 1.46
CA LYS A 124 -22.53 -0.55 1.55
C LYS A 124 -23.20 -0.16 2.86
N LEU A 125 -24.49 0.15 2.81
CA LEU A 125 -25.29 0.31 4.00
C LEU A 125 -25.64 -1.07 4.60
N ASN A 126 -25.13 -1.36 5.79
CA ASN A 126 -25.38 -2.61 6.52
C ASN A 126 -26.62 -2.54 7.41
N GLY A 127 -27.05 -1.33 7.80
CA GLY A 127 -28.23 -1.14 8.62
C GLY A 127 -28.29 0.25 9.25
N TYR A 128 -29.21 0.41 10.20
CA TYR A 128 -29.38 1.65 10.93
C TYR A 128 -29.81 1.37 12.37
N ASP A 129 -29.37 2.21 13.30
CA ASP A 129 -29.87 2.22 14.67
C ASP A 129 -30.66 3.52 14.91
N PRO A 130 -31.88 3.47 15.48
CA PRO A 130 -32.60 4.69 15.83
C PRO A 130 -31.88 5.44 16.96
N VAL A 131 -31.78 6.76 16.83
CA VAL A 131 -31.15 7.58 17.87
C VAL A 131 -32.09 7.65 19.08
N PRO A 132 -31.64 7.25 20.30
CA PRO A 132 -32.49 7.29 21.48
C PRO A 132 -33.05 8.70 21.75
N GLY A 133 -34.37 8.80 21.89
CA GLY A 133 -35.05 10.08 22.14
C GLY A 133 -35.40 10.89 20.89
N SER A 134 -35.15 10.38 19.67
CA SER A 134 -35.62 11.03 18.46
C SER A 134 -37.15 10.98 18.38
N GLN A 135 -37.80 12.13 18.21
CA GLN A 135 -39.25 12.22 18.04
C GLN A 135 -39.63 11.85 16.60
N ILE A 136 -40.64 10.99 16.44
CA ILE A 136 -41.23 10.70 15.13
C ILE A 136 -42.17 11.86 14.79
N SER A 137 -41.77 12.70 13.84
CA SER A 137 -42.70 13.72 13.31
C SER A 137 -43.84 12.99 12.59
N THR A 138 -45.08 13.12 13.04
CA THR A 138 -46.25 12.40 12.49
C THR A 138 -47.08 13.24 11.52
N THR A 139 -46.70 14.50 11.27
CA THR A 139 -47.38 15.42 10.36
C THR A 139 -46.49 15.76 9.16
N GLY A 140 -46.89 15.33 7.96
CA GLY A 140 -46.26 15.76 6.69
C GLY A 140 -45.16 14.84 6.12
N GLY A 141 -45.32 13.52 6.21
CA GLY A 141 -44.32 12.55 5.71
C GLY A 141 -43.23 12.34 6.74
N GLY A 142 -43.60 11.69 7.85
CA GLY A 142 -42.76 11.58 9.04
C GLY A 142 -41.35 11.09 8.75
N ALA A 143 -40.37 11.48 9.54
CA ALA A 143 -39.00 11.02 9.38
C ALA A 143 -38.38 10.82 10.75
N ILE A 144 -37.45 9.88 10.84
CA ILE A 144 -36.73 9.56 12.07
C ILE A 144 -35.25 9.79 11.90
N PHE A 145 -34.59 10.23 12.96
CA PHE A 145 -33.14 10.33 12.99
C PHE A 145 -32.55 8.96 13.32
N VAL A 146 -31.68 8.46 12.43
CA VAL A 146 -31.02 7.17 12.58
C VAL A 146 -29.52 7.34 12.38
N ASP A 147 -28.75 6.52 13.07
CA ASP A 147 -27.32 6.36 12.83
C ASP A 147 -27.15 5.19 11.83
N TYR A 148 -26.78 5.52 10.60
CA TYR A 148 -26.53 4.55 9.54
C TYR A 148 -25.17 3.88 9.74
N LYS A 149 -25.16 2.55 9.66
CA LYS A 149 -23.96 1.70 9.67
C LYS A 149 -23.54 1.42 8.25
N ILE A 150 -22.42 1.99 7.82
CA ILE A 150 -21.88 1.84 6.48
C ILE A 150 -20.61 1.01 6.59
N ALA A 151 -20.59 -0.16 5.96
CA ALA A 151 -19.37 -0.93 5.79
C ALA A 151 -18.64 -0.44 4.54
N MET A 152 -17.36 -0.16 4.69
CA MET A 152 -16.47 0.26 3.63
C MET A 152 -15.34 -0.75 3.50
N LEU A 153 -15.06 -1.20 2.28
CA LEU A 153 -13.94 -2.06 1.95
C LEU A 153 -13.03 -1.29 0.98
N GLY A 154 -11.80 -1.03 1.39
CA GLY A 154 -10.75 -0.51 0.51
C GLY A 154 -9.92 -1.67 -0.01
N GLU A 155 -9.71 -1.70 -1.32
CA GLU A 155 -8.88 -2.70 -1.97
C GLU A 155 -7.75 -2.01 -2.72
N SER A 156 -6.58 -2.63 -2.69
CA SER A 156 -5.47 -2.24 -3.52
C SER A 156 -4.74 -3.46 -4.06
N GLU A 157 -4.21 -3.31 -5.28
CA GLU A 157 -3.48 -4.36 -5.95
C GLU A 157 -2.23 -3.79 -6.61
N MET A 158 -1.11 -4.50 -6.46
CA MET A 158 0.12 -4.28 -7.21
C MET A 158 0.56 -5.58 -7.89
N SER A 159 0.03 -5.80 -9.09
CA SER A 159 0.26 -7.01 -9.89
C SER A 159 1.75 -7.33 -10.13
N SER A 160 2.61 -6.31 -10.25
CA SER A 160 4.05 -6.48 -10.46
C SER A 160 4.78 -7.20 -9.32
N PHE A 161 4.26 -7.12 -8.10
CA PHE A 161 4.80 -7.77 -6.92
C PHE A 161 3.89 -8.90 -6.39
N ASN A 162 2.76 -9.17 -7.05
CA ASN A 162 1.73 -10.10 -6.57
C ASN A 162 1.31 -9.79 -5.13
N LEU A 163 0.98 -8.52 -4.90
CA LEU A 163 0.50 -8.02 -3.61
C LEU A 163 -0.91 -7.47 -3.78
N ASP A 164 -1.78 -7.85 -2.87
CA ASP A 164 -3.14 -7.37 -2.71
C ASP A 164 -3.38 -7.01 -1.24
N ASN A 165 -4.19 -5.98 -0.99
CA ASN A 165 -4.56 -5.59 0.36
C ASN A 165 -6.04 -5.22 0.43
N HIS A 166 -6.69 -5.62 1.53
CA HIS A 166 -8.13 -5.49 1.74
C HIS A 166 -8.39 -4.95 3.14
N HIS A 167 -8.90 -3.72 3.23
CA HIS A 167 -9.17 -3.04 4.50
C HIS A 167 -10.67 -2.86 4.68
N LEU A 168 -11.25 -3.50 5.68
CA LEU A 168 -12.66 -3.33 6.02
C LEU A 168 -12.81 -2.43 7.24
N GLN A 169 -13.59 -1.37 7.09
CA GLN A 169 -13.91 -0.42 8.15
C GLN A 169 -15.41 -0.15 8.20
N GLU A 170 -15.92 0.19 9.38
CA GLU A 170 -17.31 0.60 9.55
C GLU A 170 -17.37 2.08 9.92
N ALA A 171 -18.19 2.85 9.20
CA ALA A 171 -18.48 4.23 9.48
C ALA A 171 -19.91 4.38 9.99
N LEU A 172 -20.08 5.27 10.98
CA LEU A 172 -21.38 5.69 11.49
C LEU A 172 -21.69 7.10 10.98
N LYS A 173 -22.81 7.26 10.30
CA LYS A 173 -23.28 8.57 9.85
C LYS A 173 -24.71 8.79 10.31
N ARG A 174 -24.92 9.89 11.03
CA ARG A 174 -26.26 10.32 11.40
C ARG A 174 -27.00 10.86 10.18
N GLY A 175 -28.18 10.34 9.93
CA GLY A 175 -29.03 10.77 8.84
C GLY A 175 -30.50 10.73 9.19
N ILE A 176 -31.33 11.01 8.19
CA ILE A 176 -32.78 11.03 8.30
C ILE A 176 -33.29 9.87 7.46
N LYS A 177 -34.14 9.02 8.05
CA LYS A 177 -34.86 7.97 7.32
C LYS A 177 -36.31 8.42 7.11
N PRO A 178 -36.83 8.43 5.86
CA PRO A 178 -38.22 8.75 5.60
C PRO A 178 -39.15 7.68 6.21
N GLY A 179 -40.25 8.16 6.78
CA GLY A 179 -41.20 7.39 7.58
C GLY A 179 -42.08 6.45 6.78
N SER A 180 -42.16 6.66 5.46
CA SER A 180 -42.78 5.74 4.52
C SER A 180 -42.05 4.41 4.40
N GLU A 181 -40.80 4.32 4.87
CA GLU A 181 -39.95 3.13 4.77
C GLU A 181 -39.60 2.56 6.15
N ILE A 182 -40.31 2.97 7.21
CA ILE A 182 -40.23 2.36 8.54
C ILE A 182 -41.20 1.18 8.54
N GLU A 183 -40.66 -0.04 8.40
CA GLU A 183 -41.38 -1.30 8.63
C GLU A 183 -41.27 -1.71 10.11
#